data_AF-A0A3R7AVE5-F1
#
_entry.id   AF-A0A3R7AVE5-F1
#
_cell.length_a   1.000
_cell.length_b   1.000
_cell.length_c   1.000
_cell.angle_alpha   90.00
_cell.angle_beta   90.00
_cell.angle_gamma   90.00
#
_symmetry.space_group_name_H-M   'P 1'
#
loop_
_entity.id
_entity.type
_entity.pdbx_description
1 polymer ?
#
loop_
_entity_poly.entity_id
_entity_poly.type
_entity_poly.pdbx_seq_one_letter_code
_entity_poly.pdbx_strand_id
1 'polypeptide(L)'
;MHRCRRGQIRVLEAFLAVIVVFGALLLSRPIYASYDNSTDQEILYSIGMNALMHLDQDGDLGRLISQRNWTEISNRLSILLPIGVSYNLTVYDEESNILNDSPILSGDLNAKSVISIQYIVVDRKGLNLYIVRLQLAWVK
;
A
#
# COMPACT_ATOMS: atom_id res chain seq x y z
N MET A 1 -16.96 36.34 -53.68
CA MET A 1 -17.42 36.08 -52.29
C MET A 1 -16.30 35.36 -51.52
N HIS A 2 -15.27 36.10 -51.08
CA HIS A 2 -14.13 35.55 -50.33
C HIS A 2 -14.23 35.98 -48.86
N ARG A 3 -14.92 35.21 -48.02
CA ARG A 3 -14.94 35.46 -46.58
C ARG A 3 -14.20 34.36 -45.82
N CYS A 4 -13.17 34.82 -45.10
CA CYS A 4 -12.79 34.38 -43.76
C CYS A 4 -12.01 33.06 -43.56
N ARG A 5 -11.19 32.62 -44.52
CA ARG A 5 -10.21 31.52 -44.26
C ARG A 5 -9.28 31.85 -43.08
N ARG A 6 -8.87 33.12 -42.95
CA ARG A 6 -8.00 33.60 -41.86
C ARG A 6 -8.72 33.69 -40.50
N GLY A 7 -10.02 33.98 -40.51
CA GLY A 7 -10.85 34.01 -39.31
C GLY A 7 -11.13 32.60 -38.80
N GLN A 8 -11.42 31.67 -39.70
CA GLN A 8 -11.63 30.26 -39.38
C GLN A 8 -10.39 29.62 -38.73
N ILE A 9 -9.19 29.94 -39.22
CA ILE A 9 -7.93 29.45 -38.62
C ILE A 9 -7.76 29.95 -37.18
N ARG A 10 -8.03 31.24 -36.90
CA ARG A 10 -7.92 31.80 -35.54
C ARG A 10 -8.94 31.19 -34.58
N VAL A 11 -10.14 30.89 -35.05
CA VAL A 11 -11.17 30.22 -34.23
C VAL A 11 -10.76 28.79 -33.90
N LEU A 12 -10.21 28.06 -34.88
CA LEU A 12 -9.70 26.70 -34.66
C LEU A 12 -8.53 26.69 -33.66
N GLU A 13 -7.61 27.66 -33.77
CA GLU A 13 -6.47 27.81 -32.87
C GLU A 13 -6.90 28.10 -31.42
N ALA A 14 -7.84 29.04 -31.24
CA ALA A 14 -8.39 29.34 -29.92
C ALA A 14 -9.12 28.12 -29.32
N PHE A 15 -9.88 27.40 -30.13
CA PHE A 15 -10.59 26.20 -29.69
C PHE A 15 -9.62 25.10 -29.25
N LEU A 16 -8.55 24.88 -30.01
CA LEU A 16 -7.53 23.89 -29.71
C LEU A 16 -6.74 24.28 -28.45
N ALA A 17 -6.43 25.57 -28.27
CA ALA A 17 -5.79 26.07 -27.05
C ALA A 17 -6.65 25.83 -25.80
N VAL A 18 -7.97 26.07 -25.89
CA VAL A 18 -8.90 25.78 -24.78
C VAL A 18 -8.90 24.28 -24.46
N ILE A 19 -8.98 23.40 -25.46
CA ILE A 19 -8.94 21.95 -25.25
C ILE A 19 -7.63 21.52 -24.57
N VAL A 20 -6.49 22.07 -24.99
CA VAL A 20 -5.18 21.74 -24.39
C VAL A 20 -5.12 22.19 -22.92
N VAL A 21 -5.57 23.40 -22.60
CA VAL A 21 -5.55 23.92 -21.23
C VAL A 21 -6.49 23.12 -20.32
N PHE A 22 -7.74 22.89 -20.73
CA PHE A 22 -8.68 22.11 -19.93
C PHE A 22 -8.31 20.62 -19.86
N GLY A 23 -7.77 20.06 -20.94
CA GLY A 23 -7.24 18.70 -20.95
C GLY A 23 -6.06 18.52 -19.99
N ALA A 24 -5.15 19.50 -19.93
CA ALA A 24 -4.08 19.51 -18.96
C ALA A 24 -4.61 19.59 -17.51
N LEU A 25 -5.69 20.33 -17.27
CA LEU A 25 -6.33 20.41 -15.94
C LEU A 25 -7.00 19.09 -15.55
N LEU A 26 -7.57 18.33 -16.50
CA LEU A 26 -8.15 17.01 -16.24
C LEU A 26 -7.07 15.95 -15.97
N LEU A 27 -5.89 16.09 -16.58
CA LEU A 27 -4.74 15.22 -16.32
C LEU A 27 -3.98 15.62 -15.05
N SER A 28 -4.04 16.89 -14.64
CA SER A 28 -3.49 17.33 -13.37
C SER A 28 -4.35 16.77 -12.24
N ARG A 29 -3.81 15.77 -11.54
CA ARG A 29 -4.45 15.26 -10.32
C ARG A 29 -4.54 16.40 -9.30
N PRO A 30 -5.69 16.61 -8.62
CA PRO A 30 -5.76 17.57 -7.54
C PRO A 30 -4.75 17.18 -6.47
N ILE A 31 -3.78 18.05 -6.19
CA ILE A 31 -2.87 17.90 -5.05
C ILE A 31 -3.71 18.27 -3.81
N TYR A 32 -4.52 17.33 -3.34
CA TYR A 32 -4.97 17.34 -1.96
C TYR A 32 -3.74 17.01 -1.10
N ALA A 33 -2.92 18.02 -0.83
CA ALA A 33 -1.94 17.93 0.23
C ALA A 33 -2.71 17.91 1.55
N SER A 34 -3.05 16.71 2.02
CA SER A 34 -3.35 16.50 3.44
C SER A 34 -2.07 16.76 4.21
N TYR A 35 -1.88 18.01 4.58
CA TYR A 35 -0.93 18.46 5.58
C TYR A 35 -1.22 17.68 6.87
N ASP A 36 -0.17 17.11 7.48
CA ASP A 36 -0.10 16.39 8.78
C ASP A 36 -0.04 14.83 8.77
N ASN A 37 -0.58 14.11 7.78
CA ASN A 37 -0.56 12.62 7.82
C ASN A 37 0.68 11.96 7.20
N SER A 38 1.46 12.66 6.36
CA SER A 38 2.55 12.01 5.61
C SER A 38 3.67 11.52 6.51
N THR A 39 4.04 12.30 7.53
CA THR A 39 5.11 11.94 8.46
C THR A 39 4.71 10.74 9.33
N ASP A 40 3.48 10.71 9.84
CA ASP A 40 2.97 9.57 10.62
C ASP A 40 2.86 8.30 9.77
N GLN A 41 2.47 8.44 8.50
CA GLN A 41 2.45 7.32 7.55
C GLN A 41 3.86 6.81 7.24
N GLU A 42 4.84 7.70 7.06
CA GLU A 42 6.25 7.32 6.87
C GLU A 42 6.81 6.60 8.11
N ILE A 43 6.47 7.08 9.31
CA ILE A 43 6.86 6.42 10.57
C ILE A 43 6.24 5.03 10.66
N LEU A 44 4.92 4.88 10.48
CA LEU A 44 4.27 3.57 10.47
C LEU A 44 4.84 2.65 9.39
N TYR A 45 5.17 3.19 8.22
CA TYR A 45 5.77 2.41 7.13
C TYR A 45 7.13 1.87 7.53
N SER A 46 7.98 2.71 8.14
CA SER A 46 9.28 2.31 8.64
C SER A 46 9.17 1.25 9.75
N ILE A 47 8.23 1.41 10.68
CA ILE A 47 7.95 0.45 11.74
C ILE A 47 7.55 -0.91 11.14
N GLY A 48 6.57 -0.91 10.23
CA GLY A 48 6.06 -2.14 9.65
C GLY A 48 7.07 -2.84 8.75
N MET A 49 7.87 -2.10 7.98
CA MET A 49 8.95 -2.67 7.17
C MET A 49 10.02 -3.29 8.05
N ASN A 50 10.44 -2.60 9.12
CA ASN A 50 11.41 -3.14 10.08
C ASN A 50 10.89 -4.40 10.77
N ALA A 51 9.61 -4.41 11.17
CA ALA A 51 8.98 -5.59 11.76
C ALA A 51 8.96 -6.77 10.78
N LEU A 52 8.61 -6.55 9.52
CA LEU A 52 8.62 -7.59 8.48
C LEU A 52 10.02 -8.13 8.19
N MET A 53 11.03 -7.25 8.08
CA MET A 53 12.43 -7.67 7.90
C MET A 53 12.95 -8.48 9.09
N HIS A 54 12.61 -8.09 10.33
CA HIS A 54 12.98 -8.86 11.52
C HIS A 54 12.24 -10.19 11.61
N LEU A 55 10.97 -10.22 11.21
CA LEU A 55 10.19 -11.45 11.20
C LEU A 55 10.69 -12.45 10.14
N ASP A 56 11.14 -11.94 9.00
CA ASP A 56 11.73 -12.73 7.91
C ASP A 56 13.23 -12.98 8.07
N GLN A 57 13.82 -12.56 9.20
CA GLN A 57 15.23 -12.79 9.47
C GLN A 57 15.56 -14.29 9.36
N ASP A 58 16.63 -14.61 8.62
CA ASP A 58 17.06 -15.98 8.32
C ASP A 58 16.03 -16.86 7.56
N GLY A 59 14.96 -16.27 7.02
CA GLY A 59 13.88 -16.96 6.32
C GLY A 59 12.81 -17.54 7.27
N ASP A 60 12.78 -17.06 8.52
CA ASP A 60 11.84 -17.55 9.53
C ASP A 60 10.38 -17.33 9.13
N LEU A 61 10.05 -16.19 8.54
CA LEU A 61 8.69 -15.89 8.09
C LEU A 61 8.22 -16.88 7.03
N GLY A 62 9.05 -17.19 6.02
CA GLY A 62 8.73 -18.19 4.99
C GLY A 62 8.46 -19.57 5.59
N ARG A 63 9.27 -19.98 6.57
CA ARG A 63 9.06 -21.24 7.31
C ARG A 63 7.76 -21.23 8.11
N LEU A 64 7.43 -20.14 8.80
CA LEU A 64 6.20 -20.05 9.60
C LEU A 64 4.96 -20.06 8.70
N ILE A 65 5.02 -19.41 7.54
CA ILE A 65 3.96 -19.43 6.53
C ILE A 65 3.76 -20.85 5.99
N SER A 66 4.83 -21.55 5.61
CA SER A 66 4.71 -22.92 5.08
C SER A 66 4.18 -23.92 6.11
N GLN A 67 4.42 -23.65 7.40
CA GLN A 67 3.88 -24.41 8.53
C GLN A 67 2.46 -23.99 8.95
N ARG A 68 1.88 -22.96 8.33
CA ARG A 68 0.61 -22.32 8.75
C ARG A 68 0.60 -21.92 10.23
N ASN A 69 1.74 -21.51 10.77
CA ASN A 69 1.88 -21.14 12.16
C ASN A 69 1.55 -19.66 12.39
N TRP A 70 0.28 -19.31 12.17
CA TRP A 70 -0.24 -17.95 12.27
C TRP A 70 -0.16 -17.38 13.69
N THR A 71 -0.32 -18.24 14.70
CA THR A 71 -0.20 -17.88 16.12
C THR A 71 1.20 -17.35 16.44
N GLU A 72 2.25 -18.03 15.98
CA GLU A 72 3.63 -17.59 16.20
C GLU A 72 3.95 -16.30 15.45
N ILE A 73 3.43 -16.13 14.22
CA ILE A 73 3.55 -14.86 13.48
C ILE A 73 2.89 -13.71 14.27
N SER A 74 1.69 -13.93 14.79
CA SER A 74 0.97 -12.93 15.59
C SER A 74 1.74 -12.57 16.87
N ASN A 75 2.27 -13.59 17.58
CA ASN A 75 3.07 -13.39 18.80
C ASN A 75 4.36 -12.60 18.54
N ARG A 76 5.05 -12.88 17.43
CA ARG A 76 6.26 -12.12 17.08
C ARG A 76 5.93 -10.69 16.69
N LEU A 77 4.84 -10.47 15.94
CA LEU A 77 4.40 -9.12 15.58
C LEU A 77 4.00 -8.29 16.81
N SER A 78 3.36 -8.90 17.81
CA SER A 78 2.99 -8.17 19.03
C SER A 78 4.20 -7.74 19.87
N ILE A 79 5.35 -8.40 19.71
CA ILE A 79 6.62 -8.02 20.32
C ILE A 79 7.35 -6.96 19.47
N LEU A 80 7.32 -7.09 18.14
CA LEU A 80 8.05 -6.22 17.21
C LEU A 80 7.36 -4.88 16.99
N LEU A 81 6.03 -4.83 17.05
CA LEU A 81 5.27 -3.61 16.85
C LEU A 81 5.16 -2.80 18.15
N PRO A 82 5.33 -1.47 18.10
CA PRO A 82 5.16 -0.62 19.26
C PRO A 82 3.74 -0.67 19.83
N ILE A 83 3.64 -0.41 21.14
CA ILE A 83 2.36 -0.18 21.81
C ILE A 83 1.65 0.99 21.13
N GLY A 84 0.34 0.86 20.92
CA GLY A 84 -0.46 1.87 20.23
C GLY A 84 -0.50 1.69 18.71
N VAL A 85 0.03 0.60 18.16
CA VAL A 85 -0.13 0.22 16.74
C VAL A 85 -1.10 -0.95 16.62
N SER A 86 -2.18 -0.78 15.87
CA SER A 86 -3.05 -1.85 15.40
C SER A 86 -2.55 -2.43 14.09
N TYR A 87 -2.75 -3.73 13.90
CA TYR A 87 -2.31 -4.42 12.69
C TYR A 87 -3.28 -5.46 12.17
N ASN A 88 -3.18 -5.72 10.87
CA ASN A 88 -3.73 -6.90 10.20
C ASN A 88 -2.69 -7.42 9.21
N LEU A 89 -2.38 -8.72 9.26
CA LEU A 89 -1.49 -9.38 8.34
C LEU A 89 -2.27 -10.39 7.49
N THR A 90 -2.16 -10.25 6.17
CA THR A 90 -2.69 -11.20 5.19
C THR A 90 -1.54 -11.75 4.34
N VAL A 91 -1.50 -13.05 4.18
CA VAL A 91 -0.55 -13.76 3.33
C VAL A 91 -1.28 -14.26 2.10
N TYR A 92 -0.66 -14.02 0.95
CA TYR A 92 -1.11 -14.51 -0.34
C TYR A 92 -0.10 -15.50 -0.91
N ASP A 93 -0.60 -16.50 -1.63
CA ASP A 93 0.23 -17.34 -2.49
C ASP A 93 0.53 -16.65 -3.84
N GLU A 94 1.22 -17.36 -4.72
CA GLU A 94 1.61 -16.91 -6.06
C GLU A 94 0.41 -16.59 -6.96
N GLU A 95 -0.73 -17.22 -6.70
CA GLU A 95 -1.99 -17.07 -7.43
C GLU A 95 -2.88 -15.97 -6.81
N SER A 96 -2.38 -15.26 -5.79
CA SER A 96 -3.12 -14.25 -5.02
C SER A 96 -4.29 -14.79 -4.19
N ASN A 97 -4.30 -16.09 -3.87
CA ASN A 97 -5.24 -16.65 -2.91
C ASN A 97 -4.79 -16.31 -1.49
N ILE A 98 -5.73 -15.97 -0.62
CA ILE A 98 -5.46 -15.74 0.80
C ILE A 98 -5.16 -17.08 1.47
N LEU A 99 -3.99 -17.19 2.10
CA LEU A 99 -3.56 -18.41 2.78
C LEU A 99 -3.98 -18.48 4.24
N ASN A 100 -4.21 -17.33 4.88
CA ASN A 100 -4.68 -17.27 6.27
C ASN A 100 -6.01 -18.01 6.42
N ASP A 101 -6.03 -19.05 7.26
CA ASP A 101 -7.25 -19.71 7.72
C ASP A 101 -7.80 -19.08 9.02
N SER A 102 -7.00 -18.24 9.67
CA SER A 102 -7.30 -17.54 10.91
C SER A 102 -6.82 -16.09 10.84
N PRO A 103 -7.54 -15.15 11.49
CA PRO A 103 -7.19 -13.75 11.46
C PRO A 103 -5.89 -13.49 12.23
N ILE A 104 -4.93 -12.80 11.61
CA ILE A 104 -3.71 -12.31 12.24
C ILE A 104 -3.86 -10.79 12.40
N LEU A 105 -4.51 -10.38 13.48
CA LEU A 105 -4.80 -8.97 13.74
C LEU A 105 -4.68 -8.63 15.22
N SER A 106 -4.46 -7.34 15.50
CA SER A 106 -4.51 -6.77 16.85
C SER A 106 -5.12 -5.38 16.81
N GLY A 107 -6.08 -5.14 17.72
CA GLY A 107 -6.83 -3.89 17.81
C GLY A 107 -7.80 -3.66 16.65
N ASP A 108 -8.17 -2.40 16.45
CA ASP A 108 -9.16 -1.99 15.46
C ASP A 108 -8.51 -1.11 14.39
N LEU A 109 -8.70 -1.48 13.12
CA LEU A 109 -8.20 -0.74 11.97
C LEU A 109 -9.17 0.35 11.47
N ASN A 110 -10.21 0.68 12.23
CA ASN A 110 -11.10 1.83 11.97
C ASN A 110 -10.44 3.21 12.18
N ALA A 111 -9.14 3.32 11.91
CA ALA A 111 -8.40 4.58 11.97
C ALA A 111 -8.61 5.42 10.72
N LYS A 112 -8.45 6.75 10.85
CA LYS A 112 -8.49 7.69 9.72
C LYS A 112 -7.42 7.41 8.65
N SER A 113 -6.32 6.76 9.03
CA SER A 113 -5.19 6.46 8.15
C SER A 113 -4.67 5.05 8.42
N VAL A 114 -4.95 4.14 7.51
CA VAL A 114 -4.34 2.80 7.48
C VAL A 114 -3.26 2.81 6.39
N ILE A 115 -2.06 2.37 6.73
CA ILE A 115 -1.02 2.10 5.73
C ILE A 115 -1.04 0.61 5.36
N SER A 116 -0.56 0.29 4.16
CA SER A 116 -0.48 -1.09 3.66
C SER A 116 0.90 -1.33 3.07
N ILE A 117 1.63 -2.27 3.64
CA ILE A 117 2.99 -2.65 3.27
C ILE A 117 2.91 -4.02 2.61
N GLN A 118 3.52 -4.16 1.43
CA GLN A 118 3.67 -5.44 0.76
C GLN A 118 5.13 -5.88 0.83
N TYR A 119 5.35 -7.12 1.24
CA TYR A 119 6.66 -7.72 1.41
C TYR A 119 6.67 -9.12 0.79
N ILE A 120 7.71 -9.41 0.01
CA ILE A 120 7.84 -10.68 -0.70
C ILE A 120 8.69 -11.62 0.15
N VAL A 121 8.18 -12.83 0.37
CA VAL A 121 8.84 -13.87 1.16
C VAL A 121 9.05 -15.10 0.28
N VAL A 122 10.22 -15.73 0.39
CA VAL A 122 10.50 -17.00 -0.28
C VAL A 122 10.85 -18.05 0.77
N ASP A 123 10.10 -19.15 0.82
CA ASP A 123 10.49 -20.29 1.65
C ASP A 123 11.69 -21.01 1.01
N ARG A 124 12.81 -21.02 1.72
CA ARG A 124 14.07 -21.63 1.27
C ARG A 124 13.98 -23.14 1.07
N LYS A 125 13.03 -23.82 1.72
CA LYS A 125 12.86 -25.28 1.61
C LYS A 125 11.90 -25.68 0.51
N GLY A 126 10.73 -25.03 0.47
CA GLY A 126 9.68 -25.32 -0.51
C GLY A 126 9.85 -24.60 -1.85
N LEU A 127 10.70 -23.56 -1.92
CA LEU A 127 10.79 -22.60 -3.04
C LEU A 127 9.44 -21.92 -3.36
N ASN A 128 8.53 -21.88 -2.38
CA ASN A 128 7.25 -21.21 -2.52
C ASN A 128 7.44 -19.71 -2.32
N LEU A 129 6.84 -18.91 -3.21
CA LEU A 129 6.77 -17.46 -3.10
C LEU A 129 5.47 -17.05 -2.40
N TYR A 130 5.58 -16.12 -1.45
CA TYR A 130 4.45 -15.54 -0.74
C TYR A 130 4.50 -14.02 -0.80
N ILE A 131 3.32 -13.40 -0.86
CA ILE A 131 3.17 -11.96 -0.70
C ILE A 131 2.53 -11.71 0.66
N VAL A 132 3.26 -11.04 1.54
CA VAL A 132 2.77 -10.65 2.87
C VAL A 132 2.31 -9.20 2.81
N ARG A 133 1.05 -8.97 3.12
CA ARG A 133 0.46 -7.65 3.29
C ARG A 133 0.29 -7.36 4.78
N LEU A 134 1.02 -6.37 5.28
CA LEU A 134 0.88 -5.86 6.64
C LEU A 134 0.19 -4.50 6.58
N GLN A 135 -0.99 -4.41 7.18
CA GLN A 135 -1.72 -3.16 7.37
C GLN A 135 -1.52 -2.65 8.78
N LEU A 136 -1.19 -1.37 8.94
CA LEU A 136 -0.95 -0.74 10.24
C LEU A 136 -1.77 0.54 10.39
N ALA A 137 -2.15 0.83 11.64
CA ALA A 137 -2.75 2.08 12.04
C ALA A 137 -2.40 2.43 13.49
N TRP A 138 -2.38 3.72 13.82
CA TRP A 138 -2.32 4.15 15.21
C TRP A 138 -3.66 3.86 15.92
N VAL A 139 -3.56 3.30 17.12
CA VAL A 139 -4.68 3.18 18.06
C VAL A 139 -5.03 4.59 18.56
N LYS A 140 -6.32 4.88 18.60
CA LYS A 140 -6.83 6.19 19.02
C LYS A 140 -6.98 6.31 20.53
#